data_AF-A0A355UBQ5-F1
#
_entry.id   AF-A0A355UBQ5-F1
#
_cell.length_a   1.000
_cell.length_b   1.000
_cell.length_c   1.000
_cell.angle_alpha   90.00
_cell.angle_beta   90.00
_cell.angle_gamma   90.00
#
_symmetry.space_group_name_H-M   'P 1'
#
loop_
_entity.id
_entity.type
_entity.pdbx_description
1 polymer ?
#
loop_
_entity_poly.entity_id
_entity_poly.type
_entity_poly.pdbx_seq_one_letter_code
_entity_poly.pdbx_strand_id
1 'polypeptide(L)' 'EVIRKHRLWEIYLSKYFQMQEDHVHDDAEGIEHVITPEIEKHLIKLLERPEIDPHQSEIPY' A
#
# COMPACT_ATOMS: atom_id res chain seq x y z
N GLU A 1 -9.68 8.03 1.32
CA GLU A 1 -8.67 7.89 2.39
C GLU A 1 -7.31 7.78 1.76
N VAL A 2 -6.37 8.59 2.22
CA VAL A 2 -4.99 8.58 1.75
C VAL A 2 -4.23 7.41 2.40
N ILE A 3 -4.45 7.20 3.70
CA ILE A 3 -3.81 6.15 4.51
C ILE A 3 -4.04 4.73 3.97
N ARG A 4 -5.25 4.36 3.54
CA ARG A 4 -5.47 3.02 2.95
C ARG A 4 -4.65 2.81 1.69
N LYS A 5 -4.61 3.82 0.80
CA LYS A 5 -3.86 3.75 -0.46
C LYS A 5 -2.37 3.66 -0.21
N HIS A 6 -1.88 4.45 0.75
CA HIS A 6 -0.51 4.38 1.26
C HIS A 6 -0.15 2.95 1.64
N ARG A 7 -0.86 2.38 2.61
CA ARG A 7 -0.61 1.03 3.14
C ARG A 7 -0.66 -0.06 2.08
N LEU A 8 -1.66 -0.03 1.20
CA LEU A 8 -1.76 -0.99 0.09
C LEU A 8 -0.57 -0.88 -0.87
N TRP A 9 -0.07 0.33 -1.09
CA TRP A 9 1.09 0.55 -1.94
C TRP A 9 2.40 0.10 -1.27
N GLU A 10 2.55 0.33 0.03
CA GLU A 10 3.73 -0.15 0.78
C GLU A 10 3.83 -1.68 0.74
N ILE A 11 2.71 -2.39 0.92
CA ILE A 11 2.65 -3.85 0.81
C ILE A 11 3.04 -4.30 -0.61
N TYR A 12 2.54 -3.60 -1.64
CA TYR A 12 2.86 -3.92 -3.03
C TYR A 12 4.37 -3.77 -3.32
N LEU A 13 4.98 -2.67 -2.89
CA LEU A 13 6.40 -2.41 -3.05
C LEU A 13 7.25 -3.43 -2.26
N SER A 14 6.90 -3.70 -1.02
CA SER A 14 7.58 -4.73 -0.21
C SER A 14 7.50 -6.12 -0.87
N LYS A 15 6.31 -6.54 -1.30
CA LYS A 15 6.06 -7.88 -1.86
C LYS A 15 6.70 -8.10 -3.24
N TYR A 16 6.65 -7.10 -4.13
CA TYR A 16 7.05 -7.28 -5.53
C TYR A 16 8.39 -6.66 -5.89
N PHE A 17 8.82 -5.62 -5.17
CA PHE A 17 10.09 -4.95 -5.40
C PHE A 17 11.14 -5.27 -4.34
N GLN A 18 10.79 -6.02 -3.28
CA GLN A 18 11.68 -6.39 -2.17
C GLN A 18 12.38 -5.18 -1.54
N MET A 19 11.69 -4.04 -1.56
CA MET A 19 12.18 -2.80 -0.96
C MET A 19 12.10 -2.90 0.55
N GLN A 20 13.09 -2.33 1.24
CA GLN A 20 13.06 -2.25 2.70
C GLN A 20 12.03 -1.23 3.15
N GLU A 21 11.32 -1.56 4.23
CA GLU A 21 10.23 -0.77 4.81
C GLU A 21 10.63 0.70 5.03
N ASP A 22 11.86 0.95 5.49
CA ASP A 22 12.40 2.30 5.73
C ASP A 22 12.54 3.17 4.46
N HIS A 23 12.56 2.58 3.26
CA HIS A 23 12.67 3.29 1.99
C HIS A 23 11.35 3.38 1.21
N VAL A 24 10.32 2.64 1.63
CA VAL A 24 9.06 2.52 0.90
C VAL A 24 8.12 3.69 1.18
N HIS A 25 8.27 4.35 2.34
CA HIS A 25 7.42 5.44 2.78
C HIS A 25 7.47 6.67 1.85
N ASP A 26 8.68 7.15 1.51
CA ASP A 26 8.87 8.33 0.65
C ASP A 26 8.35 8.07 -0.77
N ASP A 27 8.54 6.87 -1.29
CA ASP A 27 8.03 6.46 -2.61
C ASP A 27 6.48 6.30 -2.60
N ALA A 28 5.91 5.93 -1.45
CA ALA A 28 4.47 5.79 -1.27
C ALA A 28 3.74 7.14 -1.13
N GLU A 29 4.36 8.12 -0.48
CA GLU A 29 3.78 9.47 -0.27
C GLU A 29 3.47 10.18 -1.61
N GLY A 30 4.31 10.00 -2.64
CA GLY A 30 4.04 10.55 -3.97
C GLY A 30 2.93 9.82 -4.73
N ILE A 31 2.82 8.49 -4.55
CA ILE A 31 1.96 7.63 -5.35
C ILE A 31 0.54 7.52 -4.78
N GLU A 32 0.36 7.62 -3.46
CA GLU A 32 -0.94 7.53 -2.80
C GLU A 32 -1.97 8.53 -3.35
N HIS A 33 -1.51 9.71 -3.77
CA HIS A 33 -2.35 10.77 -4.33
C HIS A 33 -2.80 10.50 -5.77
N VAL A 34 -2.09 9.64 -6.51
CA VAL A 34 -2.42 9.26 -7.89
C VAL A 34 -3.12 7.91 -8.00
N ILE A 35 -3.16 7.10 -6.93
CA ILE A 35 -3.92 5.86 -6.89
C ILE A 35 -5.41 6.17 -7.01
N THR A 36 -6.00 5.74 -8.14
CA THR A 36 -7.43 5.86 -8.41
C THR A 36 -8.22 4.78 -7.64
N PRO A 37 -9.54 4.95 -7.43
CA PRO A 37 -10.37 3.92 -6.81
C PRO A 37 -10.37 2.58 -7.58
N GLU A 38 -10.11 2.61 -8.88
CA GLU A 38 -9.98 1.40 -9.69
C GLU A 38 -8.67 0.65 -9.41
N ILE A 39 -7.54 1.38 -9.33
CA ILE A 39 -6.24 0.80 -8.95
C ILE A 39 -6.30 0.25 -7.53
N GLU A 40 -6.90 0.99 -6.61
CA GLU A 40 -7.12 0.56 -5.22
C GLU A 40 -7.87 -0.77 -5.13
N LYS A 41 -8.97 -0.94 -5.89
CA LYS A 41 -9.71 -2.22 -5.95
C LYS A 41 -8.85 -3.36 -6.48
N HIS A 42 -8.03 -3.09 -7.50
CA HIS A 42 -7.10 -4.09 -8.04
C HIS A 42 -6.02 -4.46 -7.02
N LEU A 43 -5.46 -3.49 -6.30
CA LEU A 43 -4.49 -3.71 -5.22
C LEU A 43 -5.08 -4.57 -4.10
N ILE A 44 -6.28 -4.24 -3.61
CA ILE A 44 -6.95 -5.04 -2.57
C ILE A 44 -7.13 -6.49 -3.02
N LYS A 45 -7.57 -6.70 -4.28
CA LYS A 45 -7.74 -8.05 -4.81
C LYS A 45 -6.40 -8.79 -4.99
N LEU A 46 -5.39 -8.10 -5.52
CA LEU A 46 -4.05 -8.67 -5.77
C LEU A 46 -3.34 -9.07 -4.46
N LEU A 47 -3.57 -8.30 -3.41
CA LEU A 47 -2.98 -8.50 -2.09
C LEU A 47 -3.84 -9.38 -1.16
N GLU A 48 -4.94 -9.94 -1.68
CA GLU A 48 -5.84 -10.82 -0.93
C GLU A 48 -6.48 -10.14 0.30
N ARG A 49 -6.79 -8.85 0.18
CA ARG A 49 -7.40 -8.01 1.23
C ARG A 49 -6.60 -8.08 2.55
N PRO A 50 -5.36 -7.55 2.57
CA PRO A 50 -4.53 -7.59 3.77
C PRO A 50 -5.16 -6.77 4.89
N GLU A 51 -5.05 -7.21 6.13
CA GLU A 51 -5.57 -6.47 7.30
C GLU A 51 -4.51 -5.58 7.96
N ILE A 52 -3.23 -5.85 7.69
CA ILE A 52 -2.07 -5.23 8.35
C ILE A 52 -1.03 -4.86 7.29
N ASP A 53 -0.39 -3.70 7.46
CA ASP A 53 0.74 -3.23 6.64
C ASP A 53 2.11 -3.78 7.11
N PRO A 54 3.23 -3.53 6.40
CA PRO A 54 4.55 -4.02 6.80
C PRO A 54 4.98 -3.53 8.19
N HIS A 55 4.49 -2.36 8.61
CA HIS A 55 4.76 -1.73 9.89
C HIS A 55 3.82 -2.18 11.02
N GLN A 56 3.06 -3.26 10.82
CA GLN A 56 2.11 -3.82 11.79
C GLN A 56 0.91 -2.91 12.12
N SER A 57 0.58 -1.95 11.25
CA SER A 57 -0.60 -1.10 11.42
C SER A 57 -1.82 -1.62 10.66
N GLU A 58 -3.00 -1.48 11.25
CA GLU A 58 -4.27 -1.94 10.65
C GLU A 58 -4.64 -1.14 9.40
N ILE A 59 -5.09 -1.78 8.33
CA ILE A 59 -5.55 -1.07 7.12
C ILE A 59 -7.03 -0.65 7.30
N PRO A 60 -7.37 0.65 7.19
CA PRO A 60 -8.76 1.09 7.28
C PRO A 60 -9.51 0.71 6.00
N TYR A 61 -10.59 -0.05 6.10
CA TYR A 61 -11.44 -0.49 4.98
C TYR A 61 -12.80 0.22 4.95
#